data_AF-A0A656GJG7-F1
#
_entry.id   AF-A0A656GJG7-F1
#
_cell.length_a   1.000
_cell.length_b   1.000
_cell.length_c   1.000
_cell.angle_alpha   90.00
_cell.angle_beta   90.00
_cell.angle_gamma   90.00
#
_symmetry.space_group_name_H-M   'P 1'
#
loop_
_entity.id
_entity.type
_entity.pdbx_description
1 polymer ?
#
loop_
_entity_poly.entity_id
_entity_poly.type
_entity_poly.pdbx_seq_one_letter_code
_entity_poly.pdbx_strand_id
1 'polypeptide(L)'
;PNGLAASLTYATDLFDAAIIERMAGHWRNLLNGMCRDANQRIADLLLLSVDERQDTLRDWNPNLAVYPSEYCAHQRIETQAERTP
;
A
#
# COMPACT_ATOMS: atom_id res chain seq x y z
N PRO A 1 -18.13 25.72 18.52
CA PRO A 1 -17.11 24.96 17.74
C PRO A 1 -17.01 23.53 18.29
N ASN A 2 -17.68 22.56 17.65
CA ASN A 2 -17.66 21.16 18.06
C ASN A 2 -16.81 20.38 17.06
N GLY A 3 -15.53 20.22 17.37
CA GLY A 3 -14.58 19.45 16.58
C GLY A 3 -13.67 18.63 17.49
N LEU A 4 -12.96 17.68 16.90
CA LEU A 4 -11.94 16.88 17.60
C LEU A 4 -10.57 17.50 17.31
N ALA A 5 -9.83 17.84 18.37
CA ALA A 5 -8.44 18.26 18.28
C ALA A 5 -7.53 17.12 18.76
N ALA A 6 -6.37 16.98 18.11
CA ALA A 6 -5.36 16.00 18.48
C ALA A 6 -3.97 16.62 18.34
N SER A 7 -3.05 16.18 19.20
CA SER A 7 -1.63 16.50 19.15
C SER A 7 -0.82 15.20 19.10
N LEU A 8 0.25 15.20 18.31
CA LEU A 8 1.19 14.08 18.24
C LEU A 8 2.50 14.55 18.87
N THR A 9 2.94 13.85 19.91
CA THR A 9 4.24 14.04 20.54
C THR A 9 5.18 12.95 20.05
N TYR A 10 6.34 13.34 19.54
CA TYR A 10 7.31 12.42 18.94
C TYR A 10 8.74 12.81 19.29
N ALA A 11 9.64 11.84 19.27
CA ALA A 11 11.07 12.07 19.43
C ALA A 11 11.67 12.54 18.11
N THR A 12 12.17 13.77 18.06
CA THR A 12 12.79 14.36 16.86
C THR A 12 14.09 13.66 16.45
N ASP A 13 14.72 12.95 17.39
CA ASP A 13 15.92 12.14 17.11
C ASP A 13 15.61 10.89 16.27
N LEU A 14 14.34 10.46 16.24
CA LEU A 14 13.90 9.25 15.55
C LEU A 14 12.97 9.54 14.38
N PHE A 15 12.25 10.66 14.40
CA PHE A 15 11.21 10.97 13.44
C PHE A 15 11.28 12.41 12.96
N ASP A 16 11.30 12.56 11.64
CA ASP A 16 11.12 13.85 10.98
C ASP A 16 9.64 14.27 10.99
N ALA A 17 9.40 15.58 10.94
CA ALA A 17 8.05 16.14 10.90
C ALA A 17 7.20 15.55 9.76
N ALA A 18 7.80 15.34 8.57
CA ALA A 18 7.11 14.74 7.43
C ALA A 18 6.58 13.32 7.71
N ILE A 19 7.29 12.51 8.51
CA ILE A 19 6.83 11.18 8.91
C ILE A 19 5.60 11.29 9.80
N ILE A 20 5.61 12.25 10.73
CA ILE A 20 4.53 12.45 11.69
C ILE A 20 3.29 13.06 11.01
N GLU A 21 3.47 13.97 10.05
CA GLU A 21 2.37 14.46 9.21
C GLU A 21 1.69 13.32 8.44
N ARG A 22 2.49 12.41 7.89
CA ARG A 22 1.98 11.20 7.23
C ARG A 22 1.20 10.31 8.20
N MET A 23 1.73 10.07 9.40
CA MET A 23 1.02 9.33 10.46
C MET A 23 -0.28 10.01 10.91
N ALA A 24 -0.31 11.34 10.99
CA ALA A 24 -1.53 12.09 11.30
C ALA A 24 -2.57 11.94 10.18
N GLY A 25 -2.13 11.87 8.91
CA GLY A 25 -2.96 11.51 7.77
C GLY A 25 -3.59 10.12 7.93
N HIS A 26 -2.79 9.12 8.31
CA HIS A 26 -3.27 7.76 8.56
C HIS A 26 -4.30 7.69 9.69
N TRP A 27 -4.03 8.39 10.79
CA TRP A 27 -4.96 8.46 11.92
C TRP A 27 -6.31 9.06 11.51
N ARG A 28 -6.29 10.12 10.71
CA ARG A 28 -7.52 10.73 10.17
C ARG A 28 -8.27 9.78 9.22
N ASN A 29 -7.57 8.98 8.43
CA ASN A 29 -8.22 7.99 7.55
C ASN A 29 -8.94 6.91 8.36
N LEU A 30 -8.32 6.41 9.43
CA LEU A 30 -8.95 5.45 10.34
C LEU A 30 -10.22 6.03 10.98
N LEU A 31 -10.15 7.26 11.49
CA LEU A 31 -11.31 7.94 12.07
C LEU A 31 -12.44 8.11 11.06
N ASN A 32 -12.13 8.53 9.84
CA ASN A 32 -13.12 8.66 8.78
C ASN A 32 -13.77 7.31 8.43
N GLY A 33 -12.99 6.22 8.40
CA GLY A 33 -13.50 4.87 8.19
C GLY A 33 -14.47 4.44 9.30
N MET A 34 -14.07 4.63 10.56
CA MET A 34 -14.92 4.32 11.72
C MET A 34 -16.21 5.14 11.76
N CYS A 35 -16.14 6.43 11.40
CA CYS A 35 -17.32 7.29 11.32
C CYS A 35 -18.28 6.88 10.20
N ARG A 36 -17.78 6.25 9.13
CA ARG A 36 -18.59 5.79 7.99
C ARG A 36 -19.32 4.49 8.30
N ASP A 37 -18.67 3.56 8.99
CA ASP A 37 -19.28 2.31 9.46
C ASP A 37 -18.64 1.85 10.78
N ALA A 38 -19.37 2.02 11.88
CA ALA A 38 -18.91 1.64 13.21
C ALA A 38 -18.84 0.12 13.43
N ASN A 39 -19.49 -0.68 12.57
CA ASN A 39 -19.45 -2.15 12.64
C ASN A 39 -18.37 -2.75 11.74
N GLN A 40 -17.65 -1.93 10.97
CA GLN A 40 -16.57 -2.40 10.11
C GLN A 40 -15.47 -3.04 10.94
N ARG A 41 -14.92 -4.15 10.45
CA ARG A 41 -13.78 -4.81 11.11
C ARG A 41 -12.57 -3.88 11.06
N ILE A 42 -11.83 -3.84 12.17
CA ILE A 42 -10.61 -3.03 12.27
C ILE A 42 -9.60 -3.39 11.17
N ALA A 43 -9.52 -4.66 10.79
CA ALA A 43 -8.62 -5.15 9.74
C ALA A 43 -8.95 -4.61 8.34
N ASP A 44 -10.20 -4.16 8.10
CA ASP A 44 -10.65 -3.65 6.80
C ASP A 44 -10.54 -2.11 6.72
N LEU A 45 -10.15 -1.43 7.81
CA LEU A 45 -9.96 0.02 7.81
C LEU A 45 -8.70 0.39 7.03
N LEU A 46 -8.86 1.31 6.08
CA LEU A 46 -7.74 1.81 5.28
C LEU A 46 -6.88 2.77 6.11
N LEU A 47 -5.65 2.35 6.39
CA LEU A 47 -4.64 3.19 7.04
C LEU A 47 -4.05 4.21 6.06
N LEU A 48 -3.55 3.71 4.93
CA LEU A 48 -2.97 4.52 3.86
C LEU A 48 -4.05 5.31 3.14
N SER A 49 -3.71 6.55 2.75
CA SER A 49 -4.51 7.28 1.78
C SER A 49 -4.49 6.58 0.41
N VAL A 50 -5.44 6.93 -0.45
CA VAL A 50 -5.48 6.42 -1.82
C VAL A 50 -4.18 6.76 -2.56
N ASP A 51 -3.70 8.00 -2.42
CA ASP A 51 -2.49 8.48 -3.07
C ASP A 51 -1.24 7.71 -2.59
N GLU A 52 -1.05 7.56 -1.28
CA GLU A 52 0.08 6.80 -0.74
C GLU A 52 0.06 5.33 -1.14
N ARG A 53 -1.13 4.72 -1.23
CA ARG A 53 -1.27 3.36 -1.72
C ARG A 53 -0.87 3.26 -3.18
N GLN A 54 -1.28 4.22 -4.02
CA GLN A 54 -0.91 4.25 -5.43
C GLN A 54 0.58 4.47 -5.63
N ASP A 55 1.17 5.40 -4.87
CA ASP A 55 2.61 5.66 -4.91
C ASP A 55 3.40 4.42 -4.46
N THR A 56 3.01 3.78 -3.35
CA THR A 56 3.64 2.54 -2.88
C THR A 56 3.56 1.43 -3.93
N LEU A 57 2.37 1.23 -4.54
CA LEU A 57 2.18 0.21 -5.57
C LEU A 57 3.03 0.49 -6.82
N ARG A 58 3.15 1.75 -7.22
CA ARG A 58 3.97 2.17 -8.36
C ARG A 58 5.45 1.98 -8.08
N ASP A 59 5.92 2.41 -6.91
CA ASP A 59 7.32 2.32 -6.52
C ASP A 59 7.78 0.87 -6.36
N TRP A 60 6.89 -0.02 -5.90
CA TRP A 60 7.17 -1.46 -5.81
C TRP A 60 7.10 -2.19 -7.15
N ASN A 61 6.32 -1.68 -8.11
CA ASN A 61 6.14 -2.31 -9.43
C ASN A 61 6.61 -1.40 -10.58
N PRO A 62 7.87 -0.92 -10.59
CA PRO A 62 8.31 0.10 -11.54
C PRO A 62 8.31 -0.41 -12.99
N ASN A 63 8.49 -1.72 -13.22
CA ASN A 63 8.51 -2.34 -14.54
C ASN A 63 7.67 -3.61 -14.54
N LEU A 64 6.34 -3.46 -14.46
CA LEU A 64 5.43 -4.61 -14.54
C LEU A 64 5.53 -5.24 -15.93
N ALA A 65 6.39 -6.25 -16.07
CA ALA A 65 6.63 -6.93 -17.33
C ALA A 65 5.36 -7.71 -17.72
N VAL A 66 4.84 -7.44 -18.91
CA VAL A 66 3.79 -8.26 -19.50
C VAL A 66 4.42 -9.61 -19.83
N TYR A 67 3.92 -10.67 -19.17
CA TYR A 67 4.36 -12.02 -19.47
C TYR A 67 3.82 -12.44 -20.85
N PRO A 68 4.68 -12.81 -21.82
CA PRO A 68 4.21 -13.29 -23.11
C PRO A 68 3.56 -14.67 -22.93
N SER A 69 2.22 -14.69 -22.96
CA SER A 69 1.39 -15.87 -22.73
C SER A 69 1.07 -16.64 -24.01
N GLU A 70 1.82 -16.41 -25.08
CA GLU A 70 1.65 -17.06 -26.38
C GLU A 70 1.82 -18.59 -26.31
N TYR A 71 2.65 -19.05 -25.36
CA TYR A 71 2.89 -20.46 -25.11
C TYR A 71 2.70 -20.79 -23.64
N CYS A 72 2.14 -21.97 -23.38
CA CYS A 72 2.07 -22.49 -22.02
C CYS A 72 3.48 -22.74 -21.47
N ALA A 73 3.62 -22.66 -20.15
CA ALA A 73 4.91 -22.87 -19.49
C ALA A 73 5.54 -24.23 -19.85
N HIS A 74 4.74 -25.30 -19.95
CA HIS A 74 5.24 -26.63 -20.32
C HIS A 74 5.86 -26.67 -21.72
N GLN A 75 5.26 -25.97 -22.70
CA GLN A 75 5.76 -25.93 -24.08
C GLN A 75 7.14 -25.26 -24.18
N ARG A 76 7.38 -24.24 -23.34
CA ARG A 76 8.69 -23.58 -23.27
C ARG A 76 9.75 -24.47 -22.63
N ILE A 77 9.36 -25.27 -21.63
CA ILE A 77 10.24 -26.24 -20.99
C ILE A 77 10.63 -27.33 -21.98
N GLU A 78 9.65 -27.87 -22.72
CA GLU A 78 9.88 -28.87 -23.78
C GLU A 78 10.83 -28.33 -24.86
N THR A 79 10.56 -27.12 -25.38
CA THR A 79 11.41 -26.47 -26.39
C THR A 79 12.85 -26.25 -25.89
N GLN A 80 13.03 -25.92 -24.61
CA GLN A 80 14.36 -25.70 -24.04
C GLN A 80 15.11 -27.03 -23.83
N ALA A 81 14.41 -28.10 -23.44
CA ALA A 81 14.98 -29.43 -23.31
C ALA A 81 15.45 -29.98 -24.66
N GLU A 82 14.71 -29.73 -25.75
CA GLU A 82 15.14 -30.10 -27.11
C GLU A 82 16.38 -29.33 -27.58
N ARG A 83 16.52 -28.06 -27.17
CA ARG A 83 17.67 -27.20 -27.54
C ARG A 83 18.95 -27.52 -26.75
N THR A 84 18.81 -28.06 -25.54
CA THR A 84 19.92 -28.37 -24.62
C THR A 84 19.60 -29.69 -23.93
N PRO A 85 19.81 -30.82 -24.63
CA PRO A 85 19.48 -32.14 -24.11
C PRO A 85 20.41 -32.60 -22.98
#